data_AF-A0A016T992-F1
#
_entry.id   AF-A0A016T992-F1
#
_cell.length_a   1.000
_cell.length_b   1.000
_cell.length_c   1.000
_cell.angle_alpha   90.00
_cell.angle_beta   90.00
_cell.angle_gamma   90.00
#
_symmetry.space_group_name_H-M   'P 1'
#
loop_
_entity.id
_entity.type
_entity.pdbx_description
1 polymer ?
#
loop_
_entity_poly.entity_id
_entity_poly.type
_entity_poly.pdbx_seq_one_letter_code
_entity_poly.pdbx_strand_id
1 'polypeptide(L)' 'MGPCRQGTSQGLFIMAGSLGRLLAPLLMTALYTRFGPRAPWTVEIVQFYILAIVWLTFYKKMVPLQSRTTFEK' A
#
# COMPACT_ATOMS: atom_id res chain seq x y z
N MET A 1 18.85 10.29 -14.95
CA MET A 1 17.53 10.44 -14.29
C MET A 1 16.63 11.22 -15.24
N GLY A 2 15.91 10.54 -16.13
CA GLY A 2 15.06 11.20 -17.13
C GLY A 2 13.80 11.82 -16.50
N PRO A 3 13.16 12.80 -17.16
CA PRO A 3 12.00 13.51 -16.63
C PRO A 3 10.75 12.64 -16.72
N CYS A 4 10.59 11.71 -15.78
CA CYS A 4 9.28 11.16 -15.45
C CYS A 4 8.83 11.79 -14.14
N ARG A 5 7.52 11.85 -13.88
CA ARG A 5 6.92 12.41 -12.65
C ARG A 5 7.18 11.54 -11.41
N GLN A 6 8.39 11.00 -11.30
CA GLN A 6 8.85 10.04 -10.31
C GLN A 6 8.77 10.61 -8.90
N GLY A 7 9.02 11.92 -8.73
CA GLY A 7 8.82 12.62 -7.45
C GLY A 7 7.36 12.63 -6.98
N THR A 8 6.38 12.83 -7.87
CA THR A 8 4.95 12.82 -7.48
C THR A 8 4.47 11.42 -7.13
N SER A 9 4.85 10.41 -7.92
CA SER A 9 4.47 9.01 -7.65
C SER A 9 5.13 8.47 -6.38
N GLN A 10 6.39 8.80 -6.12
CA GLN A 10 7.06 8.45 -4.86
C GLN A 10 6.46 9.22 -3.68
N GLY A 11 6.16 10.51 -3.86
CA GLY A 11 5.49 11.32 -2.85
C GLY A 11 4.14 10.73 -2.44
N LEU A 12 3.30 10.33 -3.40
CA LEU A 12 1.99 9.72 -3.11
C LEU A 12 2.14 8.37 -2.38
N PHE A 13 3.11 7.55 -2.76
CA PHE A 13 3.40 6.29 -2.10
C PHE A 13 3.83 6.49 -0.64
N ILE A 14 4.72 7.45 -0.39
CA ILE A 14 5.19 7.78 0.96
C ILE A 14 4.03 8.32 1.81
N MET A 15 3.17 9.18 1.25
CA MET A 15 2.01 9.73 1.95
C MET A 15 0.97 8.66 2.30
N ALA A 16 0.70 7.71 1.40
CA ALA A 16 -0.17 6.59 1.70
C ALA A 16 0.39 5.73 2.85
N GLY A 17 1.70 5.48 2.85
CA GLY A 17 2.39 4.73 3.89
C GLY A 17 2.46 5.43 5.25
N SER A 18 2.50 6.77 5.29
CA SER A 18 2.43 7.53 6.54
C SER A 18 1.01 7.59 7.09
N LEU A 19 0.01 7.74 6.22
CA LEU A 19 -1.41 7.75 6.62
C LEU A 19 -1.84 6.40 7.24
N GLY A 20 -1.40 5.29 6.65
CA GLY A 20 -1.67 3.95 7.21
C GLY A 20 -1.08 3.77 8.62
N ARG A 21 0.12 4.31 8.87
CA ARG A 21 0.76 4.27 10.20
C ARG A 21 0.05 5.13 11.24
N LEU A 22 -0.64 6.18 10.82
CA LEU A 22 -1.44 7.02 11.71
C LEU A 22 -2.80 6.37 12.03
N LEU A 23 -3.42 5.75 11.03
CA LEU A 23 -4.74 5.11 11.17
C LEU A 23 -4.67 3.76 11.91
N ALA A 24 -3.57 3.01 11.78
CA ALA A 24 -3.39 1.71 12.42
C ALA A 24 -3.59 1.74 13.96
N PRO A 25 -2.89 2.58 14.76
CA PRO A 25 -3.09 2.62 16.20
C PRO A 25 -4.47 3.16 16.61
N LEU A 26 -5.07 4.06 15.82
CA LEU A 26 -6.42 4.57 16.07
C LEU A 26 -7.47 3.45 15.92
N LEU A 27 -7.40 2.68 14.83
CA LEU A 27 -8.26 1.53 14.62
C LEU A 27 -8.07 0.47 15.71
N MET A 28 -6.83 0.15 16.06
CA MET A 28 -6.55 -0.83 17.12
C MET A 28 -7.10 -0.37 18.47
N THR A 29 -6.94 0.91 18.83
CA THR A 29 -7.46 1.47 20.10
C THR A 29 -8.99 1.46 20.14
N ALA A 30 -9.65 1.84 19.05
CA ALA A 30 -11.11 1.85 18.94
C ALA A 30 -11.72 0.44 18.97
N LEU A 31 -11.01 -0.53 18.39
CA LEU A 31 -11.49 -1.91 18.33
C LEU A 31 -11.28 -2.65 19.66
N TYR A 32 -10.14 -2.40 20.32
CA TYR A 32 -9.84 -2.96 21.63
C TYR A 32 -10.86 -2.55 22.69
N THR A 33 -11.29 -1.27 22.67
CA THR A 33 -12.26 -0.73 23.64
C THR A 33 -13.67 -1.29 23.50
N ARG A 34 -14.09 -1.70 22.29
CA ARG A 34 -15.44 -2.20 22.03
C ARG A 34 -15.59 -3.72 22.10
N PHE A 35 -14.58 -4.48 21.67
CA PHE A 35 -14.70 -5.94 21.48
C PHE A 35 -13.66 -6.74 22.26
N GLY A 36 -12.82 -6.07 23.05
CA GLY A 36 -11.77 -6.72 23.84
C GLY A 36 -10.64 -7.29 22.97
N PRO A 37 -9.79 -8.16 23.55
CA PRO A 37 -8.50 -8.54 22.96
C PRO A 37 -8.59 -9.49 21.75
N ARG A 38 -9.76 -10.06 21.43
CA ARG A 38 -9.91 -11.01 20.31
C ARG A 38 -10.13 -10.33 18.96
N ALA A 39 -10.71 -9.13 18.95
CA ALA A 39 -11.03 -8.42 17.72
C ALA A 39 -9.81 -7.85 16.94
N PRO A 40 -8.75 -7.34 17.60
CA PRO A 40 -7.56 -6.84 16.90
C PRO A 40 -6.92 -7.91 16.00
N TRP A 41 -6.78 -9.13 16.52
CA TRP A 41 -6.20 -10.25 15.78
C TRP A 41 -6.99 -10.60 14.51
N THR A 42 -8.32 -10.61 14.60
CA THR A 42 -9.16 -10.88 13.43
C THR A 42 -9.03 -9.79 12.37
N VAL A 43 -8.88 -8.53 12.77
CA VAL A 43 -8.72 -7.41 11.84
C VAL A 43 -7.34 -7.41 11.17
N GLU A 44 -6.28 -7.77 11.89
CA GLU A 44 -4.96 -7.93 11.27
C GLU A 44 -4.96 -9.04 10.21
N ILE A 45 -5.55 -10.19 10.53
CA ILE A 45 -5.66 -11.31 9.59
C ILE A 45 -6.41 -10.87 8.33
N VAL A 46 -7.56 -10.19 8.48
CA VAL A 46 -8.33 -9.66 7.35
C VAL A 46 -7.51 -8.67 6.52
N GLN A 47 -6.75 -7.77 7.17
CA GLN A 47 -5.90 -6.81 6.48
C GLN A 47 -4.80 -7.50 5.66
N PHE A 48 -4.18 -8.56 6.19
CA PHE A 48 -3.21 -9.37 5.44
C PHE A 48 -3.84 -10.04 4.21
N TYR A 49 -5.06 -10.56 4.33
CA TYR A 49 -5.78 -11.13 3.18
C TYR A 49 -6.06 -10.10 2.09
N ILE A 50 -6.51 -8.90 2.46
CA ILE A 50 -6.76 -7.81 1.50
C ILE A 50 -5.45 -7.44 0.79
N LEU A 51 -4.36 -7.29 1.54
CA LEU A 51 -3.04 -6.99 0.96
C LEU A 51 -2.59 -8.08 -0.01
N ALA A 52 -2.76 -9.35 0.34
CA ALA A 52 -2.39 -10.48 -0.51
C ALA A 52 -3.20 -10.52 -1.82
N ILE A 53 -4.52 -10.23 -1.76
CA ILE A 53 -5.39 -10.17 -2.94
C ILE A 53 -4.97 -9.03 -3.86
N VAL A 54 -4.76 -7.83 -3.31
CA VAL A 54 -4.28 -6.68 -4.08
C VAL A 54 -2.91 -6.99 -4.67
N TRP A 55 -2.01 -7.59 -3.92
CA TRP A 55 -0.70 -7.96 -4.44
C TRP A 55 -0.81 -8.98 -5.60
N LEU A 56 -1.59 -10.06 -5.46
CA LEU A 56 -1.78 -11.07 -6.51
C LEU A 56 -2.39 -10.49 -7.80
N THR A 57 -3.40 -9.63 -7.66
CA THR A 57 -4.06 -8.97 -8.81
C THR A 57 -3.11 -8.03 -9.55
N PHE A 58 -2.32 -7.24 -8.83
CA PHE A 58 -1.38 -6.30 -9.44
C PHE A 58 -0.05 -6.96 -9.84
N TYR A 59 0.31 -8.12 -9.30
CA TYR A 59 1.53 -8.85 -9.64
C TYR A 59 1.61 -9.15 -11.15
N LYS A 60 0.48 -9.50 -11.76
CA LYS A 60 0.39 -9.71 -13.22
C LYS A 60 0.57 -8.42 -14.04
N LYS A 61 0.34 -7.24 -13.44
CA LYS A 61 0.48 -5.92 -14.07
C LYS A 61 1.87 -5.30 -13.86
N MET A 62 2.75 -5.88 -13.04
CA MET A 62 4.11 -5.37 -12.78
C MET A 62 5.15 -5.84 -13.82
N VAL A 63 4.73 -6.26 -15.02
CA VAL A 63 5.67 -6.49 -16.15
C VAL A 63 6.19 -5.12 -16.62
N PRO A 64 7.51 -4.94 -16.72
CA PRO A 64 8.14 -3.63 -16.84
C PRO A 64 7.78 -2.93 -18.15
N LEU A 65 7.52 -1.63 -18.04
CA LEU A 65 7.35 -0.71 -19.16
C LEU A 65 8.72 -0.41 -19.83
N GLN A 66 9.41 -1.43 -20.37
CA GLN A 66 10.55 -1.22 -21.27
C GLN A 66 10.03 -1.13 -22.71
N SER A 67 10.06 0.05 -23.34
CA SER A 67 10.14 0.16 -24.81
C SER A 67 10.23 1.57 -25.44
N ARG A 68 10.25 2.71 -24.73
CA ARG A 68 10.23 4.03 -25.44
C ARG A 68 11.16 5.14 -24.95
N THR A 69 12.37 4.84 -24.52
CA THR A 69 13.40 5.91 -24.35
C THR A 69 14.71 5.63 -25.09
N THR A 70 14.76 4.60 -25.94
CA THR A 70 15.93 4.29 -26.79
C THR A 70 15.90 5.01 -28.16
N PHE A 71 14.93 5.90 -28.41
CA PHE A 71 14.81 6.60 -29.69
C PHE A 71 14.52 8.10 -29.52
N GLU A 72 15.40 8.83 -28.87
CA GLU A 72 15.58 10.25 -29.22
C GLU A 72 17.09 10.48 -29.31
N LYS A 73 17.59 10.45 -30.55
CA LYS A 73 18.96 10.77 -30.95
C LYS A 73 19.23 12.26 -30.74
#